data_AF-A0A7Y4QUN4-F1
#
_entry.id   AF-A0A7Y4QUN4-F1
#
_cell.length_a   1.000
_cell.length_b   1.000
_cell.length_c   1.000
_cell.angle_alpha   90.00
_cell.angle_beta   90.00
_cell.angle_gamma   90.00
#
_symmetry.space_group_name_H-M   'P 1'
#
loop_
_entity.id
_entity.type
_entity.pdbx_description
1 polymer ?
#
loop_
_entity_poly.entity_id
_entity_poly.type
_entity_poly.pdbx_seq_one_letter_code
_entity_poly.pdbx_strand_id
1 'polypeptide(L)'
;MNNRFKLMSVLTAFIFAVSIYLVGCVNYDQNTTLKEDGSGSMKIHYWSSMKNFSMGTTLGKFEFDEAKAKDKYKSSNTDVTSIKVEEKLDDSTKHVNIELTFKDINKLSDAKGFESAKVTWKEHKDGMELKYILLQDTSAAKQMSASDYKVTYEFTMPSEIVSTNGTKDGQKVKYSYTLADLGKDIEMTTVVKKAGGKLCGLIGMIMGTMLIGFAYYSQKRKK
;
A
#
# COMPACT_ATOMS: atom_id res chain seq x y z
N MET A 1 -62.28 -2.88 9.72
CA MET A 1 -61.32 -3.70 8.94
C MET A 1 -60.06 -2.91 8.53
N ASN A 2 -59.54 -1.97 9.35
CA ASN A 2 -58.49 -1.01 8.90
C ASN A 2 -57.21 -0.93 9.77
N ASN A 3 -57.14 -1.60 10.93
CA ASN A 3 -55.98 -1.44 11.84
C ASN A 3 -54.92 -2.54 11.67
N ARG A 4 -55.25 -3.71 11.11
CA ARG A 4 -54.26 -4.78 10.86
C ARG A 4 -53.37 -4.51 9.64
N PHE A 5 -53.88 -3.77 8.65
CA PHE A 5 -53.13 -3.39 7.44
C PHE A 5 -52.08 -2.30 7.71
N LYS A 6 -52.37 -1.36 8.62
CA LYS A 6 -51.42 -0.31 9.03
C LYS A 6 -50.25 -0.85 9.86
N LEU A 7 -50.50 -1.84 10.72
CA LEU A 7 -49.44 -2.47 11.53
C LEU A 7 -48.45 -3.28 10.67
N MET A 8 -48.95 -4.02 9.66
CA MET A 8 -48.09 -4.74 8.72
C MET A 8 -47.26 -3.80 7.85
N SER A 9 -47.81 -2.66 7.39
CA SER A 9 -47.06 -1.70 6.56
C SER A 9 -45.93 -1.00 7.30
N VAL A 10 -46.06 -0.76 8.62
CA VAL A 10 -45.00 -0.15 9.44
C VAL A 10 -43.91 -1.17 9.76
N LEU A 11 -44.27 -2.44 10.00
CA LEU A 11 -43.29 -3.52 10.20
C LEU A 11 -42.45 -3.78 8.95
N THR A 12 -43.05 -3.77 7.75
CA THR A 12 -42.30 -3.97 6.49
C THR A 12 -41.34 -2.81 6.19
N ALA A 13 -41.74 -1.57 6.49
CA ALA A 13 -40.86 -0.40 6.35
C ALA A 13 -39.71 -0.41 7.37
N PHE A 14 -39.93 -0.93 8.59
CA PHE A 14 -38.89 -1.08 9.60
C PHE A 14 -37.89 -2.20 9.24
N ILE A 15 -38.36 -3.31 8.67
CA ILE A 15 -37.49 -4.41 8.20
C ILE A 15 -36.62 -3.97 7.02
N PHE A 16 -37.14 -3.14 6.11
CA PHE A 16 -36.37 -2.59 4.98
C PHE A 16 -35.37 -1.49 5.41
N ALA A 17 -35.68 -0.73 6.47
CA ALA A 17 -34.78 0.29 7.01
C ALA A 17 -33.61 -0.31 7.83
N VAL A 18 -33.80 -1.49 8.42
CA VAL A 18 -32.75 -2.19 9.20
C VAL A 18 -31.79 -3.00 8.32
N SER A 19 -32.14 -3.28 7.06
CA SER A 19 -31.32 -4.12 6.16
C SER A 19 -30.17 -3.36 5.46
N ILE A 20 -30.00 -2.06 5.69
CA ILE A 20 -28.97 -1.23 5.01
C ILE A 20 -27.68 -1.06 5.85
N TYR A 21 -27.56 -1.68 7.03
CA TYR A 21 -26.38 -1.55 7.90
C TYR A 21 -25.16 -2.43 7.52
N LEU A 22 -25.20 -3.17 6.41
CA LEU A 22 -24.10 -4.04 6.00
C LEU A 22 -23.18 -3.34 5.00
N VAL A 23 -22.42 -2.36 5.47
CA VAL A 23 -21.21 -1.89 4.79
C VAL A 23 -20.02 -2.67 5.34
N GLY A 24 -19.36 -3.41 4.46
CA GLY A 24 -18.29 -4.35 4.80
C GLY A 24 -17.09 -3.65 5.42
N CYS A 25 -16.97 -3.75 6.73
CA CYS A 25 -15.84 -3.21 7.47
C CYS A 25 -14.65 -4.17 7.40
N VAL A 26 -13.53 -3.70 6.87
CA VAL A 26 -12.36 -4.54 6.64
C VAL A 26 -11.18 -3.95 7.42
N ASN A 27 -10.56 -4.76 8.27
CA ASN A 27 -9.25 -4.43 8.82
C ASN A 27 -8.19 -4.73 7.76
N TYR A 28 -7.13 -3.93 7.74
CA TYR A 28 -6.13 -3.99 6.69
C TYR A 28 -4.74 -3.72 7.26
N ASP A 29 -3.82 -4.65 7.03
CA ASP A 29 -2.41 -4.49 7.32
C ASP A 29 -1.59 -4.73 6.05
N GLN A 30 -0.74 -3.78 5.70
CA GLN A 30 0.21 -3.88 4.59
C GLN A 30 1.63 -3.73 5.11
N ASN A 31 2.47 -4.72 4.83
CA ASN A 31 3.90 -4.68 5.11
C ASN A 31 4.66 -4.68 3.79
N THR A 32 5.35 -3.59 3.49
CA THR A 32 6.08 -3.38 2.25
C THR A 32 7.58 -3.33 2.51
N THR A 33 8.37 -4.07 1.75
CA THR A 33 9.83 -3.92 1.73
C THR A 33 10.22 -3.24 0.42
N LEU A 34 10.83 -2.06 0.52
CA LEU A 34 11.21 -1.24 -0.63
C LEU A 34 12.73 -1.32 -0.83
N LYS A 35 13.16 -1.53 -2.08
CA LYS A 35 14.57 -1.47 -2.50
C LYS A 35 14.90 -0.09 -3.07
N GLU A 36 16.19 0.21 -3.17
CA GLU A 36 16.70 1.49 -3.65
C GLU A 36 16.22 1.83 -5.07
N ASP A 37 16.11 0.83 -5.93
CA ASP A 37 15.66 0.95 -7.32
C ASP A 37 14.14 1.16 -7.47
N GLY A 38 13.40 1.18 -6.36
CA GLY A 38 11.94 1.31 -6.35
C GLY A 38 11.19 -0.02 -6.50
N SER A 39 11.88 -1.15 -6.68
CA SER A 39 11.27 -2.48 -6.67
C SER A 39 11.09 -3.01 -5.24
N GLY A 40 10.38 -4.12 -5.07
CA GLY A 40 10.19 -4.67 -3.73
C GLY A 40 9.19 -5.80 -3.62
N SER A 41 8.78 -6.05 -2.37
CA SER A 41 7.77 -7.04 -2.02
C SER A 41 6.76 -6.44 -1.05
N MET A 42 5.57 -7.03 -1.05
CA MET A 42 4.47 -6.59 -0.20
C MET A 42 3.71 -7.81 0.33
N LYS A 43 3.42 -7.77 1.63
CA LYS A 43 2.48 -8.67 2.29
C LYS A 43 1.25 -7.87 2.66
N ILE A 44 0.10 -8.32 2.20
CA ILE A 44 -1.19 -7.70 2.48
C ILE A 44 -2.01 -8.70 3.26
N HIS A 45 -2.54 -8.26 4.39
CA HIS A 45 -3.48 -9.02 5.19
C HIS A 45 -4.72 -8.17 5.40
N TYR A 46 -5.88 -8.70 5.03
CA TYR A 46 -7.14 -8.08 5.38
C TYR A 46 -8.16 -9.09 5.85
N TRP A 47 -9.05 -8.64 6.73
CA TRP A 47 -10.04 -9.53 7.32
C TRP A 47 -11.32 -8.80 7.69
N SER A 48 -12.40 -9.56 7.71
CA SER A 48 -13.72 -9.07 8.10
C SER A 48 -14.51 -10.18 8.80
N SER A 49 -15.51 -9.79 9.57
CA SER A 49 -16.41 -10.75 10.23
C SER A 49 -17.18 -11.55 9.18
N MET A 50 -17.33 -12.86 9.40
CA MET A 50 -18.03 -13.77 8.49
C MET A 50 -19.48 -13.35 8.21
N LYS A 51 -20.12 -12.66 9.16
CA LYS A 51 -21.48 -12.11 9.03
C LYS A 51 -21.65 -11.14 7.85
N ASN A 52 -20.56 -10.54 7.38
CA ASN A 52 -20.59 -9.57 6.29
C ASN A 52 -20.70 -10.24 4.91
N PHE A 53 -20.54 -11.56 4.82
CA PHE A 53 -20.52 -12.31 3.55
C PHE A 53 -21.84 -12.99 3.18
N SER A 54 -22.95 -12.57 3.81
CA SER A 54 -24.29 -13.14 3.51
C SER A 54 -24.74 -12.92 2.07
N MET A 55 -24.20 -11.91 1.39
CA MET A 55 -24.54 -11.53 0.01
C MET A 55 -23.43 -11.81 -1.02
N GLY A 56 -22.34 -12.47 -0.63
CA GLY A 56 -21.22 -12.81 -1.53
C GLY A 56 -19.85 -12.68 -0.87
N THR A 57 -18.80 -12.79 -1.68
CA THR A 57 -17.40 -12.75 -1.23
C THR A 57 -16.72 -11.39 -1.37
N THR A 58 -17.42 -10.35 -1.82
CA THR A 58 -16.85 -9.03 -2.09
C THR A 58 -17.33 -8.02 -1.06
N LEU A 59 -16.41 -7.26 -0.45
CA LEU A 59 -16.70 -6.19 0.49
C LEU A 59 -16.03 -4.88 0.04
N GLY A 60 -16.82 -3.97 -0.54
CA GLY A 60 -16.28 -2.75 -1.14
C GLY A 60 -15.23 -3.09 -2.21
N LYS A 61 -14.01 -2.60 -2.04
CA LYS A 61 -12.88 -2.91 -2.95
C LYS A 61 -12.17 -4.23 -2.67
N PHE A 62 -12.47 -4.91 -1.56
CA PHE A 62 -11.79 -6.14 -1.13
C PHE A 62 -12.50 -7.41 -1.62
N GLU A 63 -11.74 -8.42 -2.03
CA GLU A 63 -12.25 -9.70 -2.55
C GLU A 63 -11.83 -10.84 -1.62
N PHE A 64 -12.78 -11.57 -1.06
CA PHE A 64 -12.53 -12.71 -0.17
C PHE A 64 -12.64 -14.05 -0.90
N ASP A 65 -12.34 -14.03 -2.19
CA ASP A 65 -12.19 -15.18 -3.07
C ASP A 65 -10.77 -15.14 -3.66
N GLU A 66 -10.04 -16.26 -3.61
CA GLU A 66 -8.63 -16.29 -4.01
C GLU A 66 -8.41 -15.89 -5.45
N ALA A 67 -9.25 -16.35 -6.38
CA ALA A 67 -9.08 -16.06 -7.80
C ALA A 67 -9.33 -14.59 -8.10
N LYS A 68 -10.42 -14.02 -7.56
CA LYS A 68 -10.76 -12.59 -7.71
C LYS A 68 -9.73 -11.68 -7.04
N ALA A 69 -9.29 -12.04 -5.84
CA ALA A 69 -8.27 -11.28 -5.13
C ALA A 69 -6.94 -11.31 -5.90
N LYS A 70 -6.51 -12.48 -6.38
CA LYS A 70 -5.31 -12.60 -7.21
C LYS A 70 -5.38 -11.74 -8.47
N ASP A 71 -6.52 -11.73 -9.17
CA ASP A 71 -6.71 -10.91 -10.36
C ASP A 71 -6.60 -9.41 -10.06
N LYS A 72 -7.14 -8.94 -8.92
CA LYS A 72 -7.05 -7.53 -8.52
C LYS A 72 -5.63 -7.04 -8.27
N TYR A 73 -4.75 -7.88 -7.71
CA TYR A 73 -3.39 -7.47 -7.33
C TYR A 73 -2.33 -7.77 -8.39
N LYS A 74 -2.70 -8.43 -9.50
CA LYS A 74 -1.79 -8.73 -10.61
C LYS A 74 -1.81 -7.61 -11.67
N SER A 75 -0.65 -7.32 -12.25
CA SER A 75 -0.50 -6.38 -13.37
C SER A 75 0.78 -6.67 -14.15
N SER A 76 1.17 -5.80 -15.09
CA SER A 76 2.50 -5.85 -15.72
C SER A 76 3.64 -5.49 -14.75
N ASN A 77 3.32 -4.73 -13.69
CA ASN A 77 4.23 -4.26 -12.66
C ASN A 77 4.29 -5.17 -11.43
N THR A 78 3.20 -5.87 -11.12
CA THR A 78 3.03 -6.68 -9.91
C THR A 78 2.80 -8.15 -10.21
N ASP A 79 3.46 -9.03 -9.45
CA ASP A 79 3.24 -10.48 -9.53
C ASP A 79 2.87 -11.05 -8.15
N VAL A 80 1.73 -11.78 -8.11
CA VAL A 80 1.19 -12.37 -6.89
C VAL A 80 1.81 -13.75 -6.70
N THR A 81 2.77 -13.82 -5.77
CA THR A 81 3.54 -15.03 -5.45
C THR A 81 2.77 -16.03 -4.58
N SER A 82 1.88 -15.54 -3.70
CA SER A 82 1.05 -16.38 -2.85
C SER A 82 -0.25 -15.67 -2.52
N ILE A 83 -1.32 -16.44 -2.42
CA ILE A 83 -2.60 -15.99 -1.87
C ILE A 83 -3.21 -17.10 -1.05
N LYS A 84 -3.81 -16.75 0.08
CA LYS A 84 -4.50 -17.68 0.96
C LYS A 84 -5.73 -17.02 1.56
N VAL A 85 -6.90 -17.61 1.36
CA VAL A 85 -8.12 -17.21 2.06
C VAL A 85 -8.43 -18.23 3.14
N GLU A 86 -8.62 -17.76 4.38
CA GLU A 86 -8.85 -18.62 5.54
C GLU A 86 -10.06 -18.16 6.34
N GLU A 87 -10.80 -19.15 6.84
CA GLU A 87 -11.90 -18.93 7.78
C GLU A 87 -11.41 -19.29 9.18
N LYS A 88 -11.40 -18.30 10.07
CA LYS A 88 -11.11 -18.49 11.49
C LYS A 88 -12.41 -18.58 12.26
N LEU A 89 -12.73 -19.79 12.70
CA LEU A 89 -14.00 -20.08 13.38
C LEU A 89 -14.00 -19.61 14.83
N ASP A 90 -12.83 -19.47 15.44
CA ASP A 90 -12.63 -19.03 16.82
C ASP A 90 -13.05 -17.57 17.06
N ASP A 91 -12.76 -16.67 16.12
CA ASP A 91 -13.18 -15.26 16.14
C ASP A 91 -14.21 -14.91 15.04
N SER A 92 -14.67 -15.90 14.28
CA SER A 92 -15.68 -15.76 13.22
C SER A 92 -15.30 -14.72 12.17
N THR A 93 -14.05 -14.73 11.73
CA THR A 93 -13.52 -13.83 10.68
C THR A 93 -13.01 -14.61 9.47
N LYS A 94 -13.18 -14.00 8.30
CA LYS A 94 -12.54 -14.45 7.07
C LYS A 94 -11.33 -13.57 6.82
N HIS A 95 -10.18 -14.18 6.57
CA HIS A 95 -8.90 -13.54 6.33
C HIS A 95 -8.43 -13.79 4.90
N VAL A 96 -7.75 -12.81 4.33
CA VAL A 96 -7.04 -12.94 3.06
C VAL A 96 -5.61 -12.49 3.27
N ASN A 97 -4.68 -13.38 2.98
CA ASN A 97 -3.24 -13.12 3.01
C ASN A 97 -2.73 -13.14 1.58
N ILE A 98 -2.03 -12.09 1.15
CA ILE A 98 -1.48 -11.94 -0.19
C ILE A 98 -0.01 -11.60 -0.06
N GLU A 99 0.84 -12.34 -0.76
CA GLU A 99 2.24 -12.00 -0.95
C GLU A 99 2.49 -11.70 -2.43
N LEU A 100 3.07 -10.54 -2.70
CA LEU A 100 3.38 -10.11 -4.05
C LEU A 100 4.74 -9.42 -4.14
N THR A 101 5.23 -9.33 -5.36
CA THR A 101 6.41 -8.53 -5.72
C THR A 101 6.01 -7.46 -6.73
N PHE A 102 6.75 -6.35 -6.76
CA PHE A 102 6.57 -5.27 -7.71
C PHE A 102 7.90 -4.79 -8.29
N LYS A 103 7.89 -4.36 -9.54
CA LYS A 103 9.08 -3.89 -10.25
C LYS A 103 9.39 -2.42 -9.99
N ASP A 104 8.34 -1.61 -9.87
CA ASP A 104 8.44 -0.17 -9.64
C ASP A 104 7.25 0.30 -8.78
N ILE A 105 7.53 0.78 -7.57
CA ILE A 105 6.51 1.26 -6.65
C ILE A 105 5.74 2.48 -7.21
N ASN A 106 6.34 3.25 -8.12
CA ASN A 106 5.64 4.37 -8.79
C ASN A 106 4.48 3.90 -9.67
N LYS A 107 4.51 2.64 -10.11
CA LYS A 107 3.50 2.02 -10.98
C LYS A 107 2.59 1.07 -10.22
N LEU A 108 2.52 1.19 -8.90
CA LEU A 108 1.73 0.29 -8.07
C LEU A 108 0.24 0.35 -8.46
N SER A 109 -0.26 1.54 -8.83
CA SER A 109 -1.64 1.78 -9.28
C SER A 109 -2.03 1.04 -10.57
N ASP A 110 -1.09 0.45 -11.30
CA ASP A 110 -1.38 -0.35 -12.49
C ASP A 110 -2.18 -1.63 -12.14
N ALA A 111 -2.09 -2.10 -10.89
CA ALA A 111 -2.96 -3.16 -10.39
C ALA A 111 -4.21 -2.55 -9.73
N LYS A 112 -5.39 -3.10 -10.05
CA LYS A 112 -6.69 -2.61 -9.56
C LYS A 112 -6.76 -2.52 -8.03
N GLY A 113 -6.13 -3.45 -7.32
CA GLY A 113 -6.06 -3.45 -5.85
C GLY A 113 -5.40 -2.20 -5.26
N PHE A 114 -4.62 -1.45 -6.05
CA PHE A 114 -3.93 -0.23 -5.65
C PHE A 114 -4.36 1.01 -6.44
N GLU A 115 -5.49 0.97 -7.16
CA GLU A 115 -5.95 2.10 -7.98
C GLU A 115 -6.21 3.38 -7.18
N SER A 116 -6.48 3.22 -5.88
CA SER A 116 -6.68 4.32 -4.92
C SER A 116 -5.38 4.86 -4.31
N ALA A 117 -4.22 4.31 -4.68
CA ALA A 117 -2.92 4.76 -4.20
C ALA A 117 -2.18 5.57 -5.26
N LYS A 118 -1.75 6.78 -4.93
CA LYS A 118 -0.78 7.54 -5.72
C LYS A 118 0.56 7.49 -5.02
N VAL A 119 1.54 6.82 -5.63
CA VAL A 119 2.84 6.58 -5.01
C VAL A 119 3.93 7.22 -5.85
N THR A 120 4.86 7.90 -5.17
CA THR A 120 6.08 8.39 -5.79
C THR A 120 7.30 8.01 -4.96
N TRP A 121 8.33 7.49 -5.63
CA TRP A 121 9.66 7.21 -5.12
C TRP A 121 10.68 7.94 -6.01
N LYS A 122 11.28 9.00 -5.49
CA LYS A 122 12.16 9.89 -6.28
C LYS A 122 13.19 10.62 -5.41
N GLU A 123 14.14 11.28 -6.06
CA GLU A 123 15.13 12.10 -5.37
C GLU A 123 14.49 13.29 -4.65
N HIS A 124 15.00 13.56 -3.45
CA HIS A 124 14.68 14.69 -2.59
C HIS A 124 16.00 15.30 -2.08
N LYS A 125 15.98 16.56 -1.61
CA LYS A 125 17.20 17.28 -1.17
C LYS A 125 18.08 16.50 -0.18
N ASP A 126 17.46 15.69 0.67
CA ASP A 126 18.12 14.93 1.74
C ASP A 126 18.27 13.42 1.42
N GLY A 127 17.94 13.00 0.20
CA GLY A 127 18.10 11.61 -0.25
C GLY A 127 16.99 11.13 -1.20
N MET A 128 16.29 10.06 -0.83
CA MET A 128 15.15 9.53 -1.59
C MET A 128 13.86 9.71 -0.78
N GLU A 129 12.79 10.16 -1.41
CA GLU A 129 11.47 10.34 -0.79
C GLU A 129 10.48 9.31 -1.33
N LEU A 130 9.83 8.61 -0.39
CA LEU A 130 8.58 7.91 -0.62
C LEU A 130 7.45 8.83 -0.19
N LYS A 131 6.56 9.14 -1.13
CA LYS A 131 5.26 9.76 -0.87
C LYS A 131 4.17 8.79 -1.33
N TYR A 132 3.32 8.37 -0.42
CA TYR A 132 2.22 7.45 -0.68
C TYR A 132 0.92 8.15 -0.25
N ILE A 133 0.10 8.49 -1.22
CA ILE A 133 -1.21 9.12 -1.00
C ILE A 133 -2.28 8.05 -1.18
N LEU A 134 -3.06 7.81 -0.13
CA LEU A 134 -4.31 7.07 -0.23
C LEU A 134 -5.44 8.07 -0.52
N LEU A 135 -6.07 7.93 -1.67
CA LEU A 135 -7.20 8.77 -2.06
C LEU A 135 -8.41 8.44 -1.19
N GLN A 136 -9.17 9.47 -0.85
CA GLN A 136 -10.41 9.35 -0.09
C GLN A 136 -11.35 8.32 -0.73
N ASP A 137 -11.81 7.37 0.09
CA ASP A 137 -12.89 6.46 -0.29
C ASP A 137 -14.21 6.96 0.30
N THR A 138 -14.92 7.78 -0.48
CA THR A 138 -16.18 8.43 -0.06
C THR A 138 -17.28 7.42 0.26
N SER A 139 -17.17 6.17 -0.21
CA SER A 139 -18.15 5.11 0.05
C SER A 139 -17.99 4.50 1.45
N ALA A 140 -16.74 4.38 1.94
CA ALA A 140 -16.44 3.84 3.26
C ALA A 140 -16.64 4.87 4.39
N ALA A 141 -16.39 6.16 4.12
CA ALA A 141 -16.32 7.19 5.17
C ALA A 141 -17.66 7.76 5.64
N LYS A 142 -18.74 7.67 4.84
CA LYS A 142 -19.99 8.43 5.08
C LYS A 142 -21.04 7.73 5.95
N GLN A 143 -20.85 6.47 6.35
CA GLN A 143 -21.92 5.68 6.98
C GLN A 143 -21.64 5.13 8.39
N MET A 144 -20.53 5.45 9.06
CA MET A 144 -20.11 4.65 10.24
C MET A 144 -19.56 5.42 11.43
N SER A 145 -19.92 4.99 12.66
CA SER A 145 -19.24 5.34 13.91
C SER A 145 -17.92 4.54 14.00
N ALA A 146 -16.82 5.23 13.75
CA ALA A 146 -15.61 4.68 13.15
C ALA A 146 -14.44 4.44 14.13
N SER A 147 -14.62 3.66 15.21
CA SER A 147 -13.54 3.37 16.18
C SER A 147 -12.83 2.02 16.01
N ASP A 148 -13.49 1.01 15.44
CA ASP A 148 -13.05 -0.38 15.67
C ASP A 148 -12.20 -1.00 14.56
N TYR A 149 -12.13 -0.35 13.39
CA TYR A 149 -11.40 -0.86 12.23
C TYR A 149 -10.13 -0.07 11.98
N LYS A 150 -9.03 -0.80 11.80
CA LYS A 150 -7.69 -0.25 11.67
C LYS A 150 -7.12 -0.55 10.29
N VAL A 151 -6.46 0.47 9.75
CA VAL A 151 -5.68 0.37 8.52
C VAL A 151 -4.24 0.71 8.86
N THR A 152 -3.36 -0.26 8.66
CA THR A 152 -1.93 -0.13 8.92
C THR A 152 -1.14 -0.25 7.64
N TYR A 153 -0.21 0.67 7.44
CA TYR A 153 0.82 0.59 6.42
C TYR A 153 2.20 0.62 7.09
N GLU A 154 2.98 -0.43 6.93
CA GLU A 154 4.37 -0.49 7.35
C GLU A 154 5.27 -0.58 6.12
N PHE A 155 6.31 0.26 6.09
CA PHE A 155 7.36 0.21 5.07
C PHE A 155 8.70 -0.08 5.73
N THR A 156 9.39 -1.13 5.29
CA THR A 156 10.81 -1.35 5.53
C THR A 156 11.58 -0.69 4.40
N MET A 157 12.32 0.35 4.76
CA MET A 157 13.06 1.20 3.84
C MET A 157 14.43 0.64 3.50
N PRO A 158 14.98 0.98 2.32
CA PRO A 158 16.28 0.46 1.88
C PRO A 158 17.48 1.13 2.58
N SER A 159 17.24 2.19 3.34
CA SER A 159 18.29 3.00 3.98
C SER A 159 17.73 3.71 5.21
N GLU A 160 18.62 4.33 5.98
CA GLU A 160 18.28 5.08 7.19
C GLU A 160 17.24 6.17 6.92
N ILE A 161 16.17 6.19 7.71
CA ILE A 161 15.10 7.18 7.64
C ILE A 161 15.59 8.51 8.22
N VAL A 162 15.64 9.54 7.37
CA VAL A 162 15.99 10.91 7.71
C VAL A 162 14.80 11.63 8.34
N SER A 163 13.63 11.54 7.71
CA SER A 163 12.40 12.16 8.19
C SER A 163 11.17 11.37 7.76
N THR A 164 10.09 11.47 8.54
CA THR A 164 8.81 10.85 8.22
C THR A 164 7.69 11.50 9.04
N ASN A 165 6.45 11.44 8.53
CA ASN A 165 5.25 11.73 9.32
C ASN A 165 4.62 10.49 9.97
N GLY A 166 5.27 9.32 9.91
CA GLY A 166 4.87 8.09 10.57
C GLY A 166 5.67 7.78 11.85
N THR A 167 5.38 6.64 12.47
CA THR A 167 6.15 6.13 13.61
C THR A 167 7.34 5.32 13.10
N LYS A 168 8.57 5.75 13.40
CA LYS A 168 9.79 5.07 12.95
C LYS A 168 10.35 4.10 14.00
N ASP A 169 10.89 2.99 13.53
CA ASP A 169 11.71 2.03 14.30
C ASP A 169 12.82 1.47 13.39
N GLY A 170 14.05 1.97 13.57
CA GLY A 170 15.16 1.65 12.68
C GLY A 170 14.88 2.05 11.21
N GLN A 171 14.87 1.06 10.32
CA GLN A 171 14.53 1.24 8.90
C GLN A 171 13.04 1.05 8.60
N LYS A 172 12.22 0.78 9.63
CA LYS A 172 10.78 0.62 9.48
C LYS A 172 10.06 1.93 9.80
N VAL A 173 8.99 2.18 9.07
CA VAL A 173 8.04 3.25 9.35
C VAL A 173 6.62 2.68 9.29
N LYS A 174 5.84 2.97 10.32
CA LYS A 174 4.46 2.54 10.47
C LYS A 174 3.51 3.73 10.46
N TYR A 175 2.44 3.59 9.69
CA TYR A 175 1.30 4.48 9.62
C TYR A 175 0.06 3.71 10.04
N SER A 176 -0.71 4.27 10.95
CA SER A 176 -1.93 3.63 11.46
C SER A 176 -3.06 4.64 11.45
N TYR A 177 -4.16 4.24 10.83
CA TYR A 177 -5.34 5.08 10.63
C TYR A 177 -6.59 4.33 11.07
N THR A 178 -7.57 5.10 11.53
CA THR A 178 -8.93 4.65 11.74
C THR A 178 -9.76 4.90 10.49
N LEU A 179 -10.95 4.31 10.41
CA LEU A 179 -11.90 4.62 9.32
C LEU A 179 -12.27 6.11 9.25
N ALA A 180 -12.28 6.83 10.39
CA ALA A 180 -12.57 8.26 10.41
C ALA A 180 -11.49 9.07 9.66
N ASP A 181 -10.23 8.64 9.75
CA ASP A 181 -9.11 9.30 9.06
C ASP A 181 -9.19 9.15 7.55
N LEU A 182 -9.81 8.05 7.05
CA LEU A 182 -10.01 7.78 5.62
C LEU A 182 -11.07 8.68 4.96
N GLY A 183 -11.72 9.56 5.74
CA GLY A 183 -12.68 10.55 5.24
C GLY A 183 -12.08 11.67 4.41
N LYS A 184 -10.76 11.67 4.22
CA LYS A 184 -9.98 12.60 3.40
C LYS A 184 -8.78 11.85 2.79
N ASP A 185 -8.10 12.50 1.86
CA ASP A 185 -6.82 11.99 1.37
C ASP A 185 -5.80 11.89 2.52
N ILE A 186 -5.11 10.76 2.58
CA ILE A 186 -4.07 10.50 3.56
C ILE A 186 -2.72 10.52 2.85
N GLU A 187 -1.82 11.35 3.34
CA GLU A 187 -0.47 11.47 2.82
C GLU A 187 0.54 10.85 3.80
N MET A 188 1.25 9.82 3.35
CA MET A 188 2.35 9.19 4.06
C MET A 188 3.66 9.57 3.38
N THR A 189 4.60 10.11 4.15
CA THR A 189 5.88 10.62 3.63
C THR A 189 7.05 10.10 4.44
N THR A 190 8.06 9.60 3.75
CA THR A 190 9.30 9.13 4.36
C THR A 190 10.46 9.49 3.46
N VAL A 191 11.46 10.18 4.02
CA VAL A 191 12.72 10.48 3.36
C VAL A 191 13.80 9.60 3.97
N VAL A 192 14.62 8.96 3.13
CA VAL A 192 15.75 8.13 3.53
C VAL A 192 17.04 8.67 2.94
N LYS A 193 18.17 8.37 3.56
CA LYS A 193 19.48 8.73 2.98
C LYS A 193 19.64 8.07 1.62
N LYS A 194 20.21 8.79 0.65
CA LYS A 194 20.65 8.18 -0.61
C LYS A 194 21.73 7.16 -0.27
N ALA A 195 21.58 5.93 -0.75
CA ALA A 195 22.64 4.96 -0.64
C ALA A 195 23.89 5.54 -1.28
N GLY A 196 24.95 5.66 -0.48
CA GLY A 196 26.19 6.27 -0.91
C GLY A 196 26.76 5.48 -2.08
N GLY A 197 26.62 6.00 -3.29
CA GLY A 197 27.32 5.48 -4.44
C GLY A 197 28.82 5.52 -4.14
N LYS A 198 29.46 4.36 -4.04
CA LYS A 198 30.92 4.23 -4.22
C LYS A 198 31.28 4.50 -5.69
N LEU A 199 30.88 5.67 -6.22
CA LEU A 199 31.10 6.08 -7.59
C LEU A 199 32.18 7.18 -7.72
N CYS A 200 33.04 7.36 -6.69
CA CYS A 200 34.18 8.29 -6.73
C CYS A 200 35.56 7.62 -6.87
N GLY A 201 35.64 6.30 -7.11
CA GLY A 201 36.93 5.60 -7.29
C GLY A 201 37.37 5.41 -8.75
N LEU A 202 36.43 5.31 -9.69
CA LEU A 202 36.72 4.90 -11.08
C LEU A 202 36.85 6.09 -12.05
N ILE A 203 36.09 7.17 -11.86
CA ILE A 203 36.18 8.35 -12.75
C ILE A 203 37.52 9.09 -12.54
N GLY A 204 38.02 9.15 -11.31
CA GLY A 204 39.35 9.72 -11.02
C GLY A 204 40.51 8.92 -11.63
N MET A 205 40.35 7.59 -11.74
CA MET A 205 41.40 6.71 -12.29
C MET A 205 41.50 6.80 -13.82
N ILE A 206 40.37 7.00 -14.51
CA ILE A 206 40.34 7.20 -15.97
C ILE A 206 40.88 8.58 -16.36
N MET A 207 40.55 9.63 -15.60
CA MET A 207 41.08 10.99 -15.82
C MET A 207 42.59 11.07 -15.57
N GLY A 208 43.10 10.37 -14.54
CA GLY A 208 44.54 10.34 -14.23
C GLY A 208 45.39 9.68 -15.33
N THR A 209 44.90 8.60 -15.92
CA THR A 209 45.64 7.87 -16.98
C THR A 209 45.65 8.62 -18.32
N MET A 210 44.60 9.36 -18.66
CA MET A 210 44.60 10.23 -19.85
C MET A 210 45.60 11.38 -19.75
N LEU A 211 45.72 12.01 -18.58
CA LEU A 211 46.67 13.12 -18.38
C LEU A 211 48.13 12.66 -18.46
N ILE A 212 48.44 11.49 -17.90
CA ILE A 212 49.79 10.90 -18.00
C ILE A 212 50.11 10.52 -19.45
N GLY A 213 49.15 9.92 -20.17
CA GLY A 213 49.30 9.59 -21.59
C GLY A 213 49.53 10.83 -22.47
N PHE A 214 48.80 11.92 -22.21
CA PHE A 214 48.95 13.17 -22.96
C PHE A 214 50.28 13.88 -22.68
N ALA A 215 50.74 13.88 -21.42
CA ALA A 215 52.03 14.40 -21.04
C ALA A 215 53.18 13.64 -21.73
N TYR A 216 53.14 12.30 -21.71
CA TYR A 216 54.14 11.46 -22.38
C TYR A 216 54.15 11.64 -23.90
N TYR A 217 52.96 11.73 -24.53
CA TYR A 217 52.83 11.99 -25.97
C TYR A 217 53.39 13.37 -26.35
N SER A 218 53.11 14.40 -25.56
CA SER A 218 53.57 15.77 -25.81
C SER A 218 55.10 15.93 -25.69
N GLN A 219 55.74 15.19 -24.77
CA GLN A 219 57.21 15.19 -24.63
C GLN A 219 57.90 14.48 -25.79
N LYS A 220 57.31 13.41 -26.35
CA LYS A 220 57.90 12.67 -27.48
C LYS A 220 57.86 13.45 -28.80
N ARG A 221 56.98 14.44 -28.95
CA ARG A 221 56.91 15.32 -30.14
C ARG A 221 57.92 16.47 -30.15
N LYS A 222 58.59 16.74 -29.03
CA LYS A 222 59.58 17.83 -28.90
C LYS A 222 61.04 17.37 -28.96
N LYS A 223 61.28 16.08 -29.20
CA LYS A 223 62.57 15.50 -29.59
C LYS A 223 62.48 15.04 -31.03
#